data_AF-A0A967I1K0-F1
#
_entry.id   AF-A0A967I1K0-F1
#
_cell.length_a   1.000
_cell.length_b   1.000
_cell.length_c   1.000
_cell.angle_alpha   90.00
_cell.angle_beta   90.00
_cell.angle_gamma   90.00
#
_symmetry.space_group_name_H-M   'P 1'
#
loop_
_entity.id
_entity.type
_entity.pdbx_description
1 polymer ?
#
loop_
_entity_poly.entity_id
_entity_poly.type
_entity_poly.pdbx_seq_one_letter_code
_entity_poly.pdbx_strand_id
1 'polypeptide(L)'
;MEILEYTEDHRKFRQRLRRFLEKEVTPYADEWEKAGIVPKTAWEKMGQAGFLCTEVSSDYGGLGGDFLYSVIIIEELTRTGQNG
;
A
#
# COMPACT_ATOMS: atom_id res chain seq x y z
N MET A 1 -10.28 -20.61 -9.64
CA MET A 1 -9.32 -20.13 -10.66
C MET A 1 -8.33 -19.25 -9.94
N GLU A 2 -7.24 -19.82 -9.41
CA GLU A 2 -6.13 -19.02 -8.89
C GLU A 2 -5.25 -18.67 -10.09
N ILE A 3 -5.50 -17.50 -10.69
CA ILE A 3 -4.68 -16.99 -11.82
C ILE A 3 -3.32 -16.48 -11.32
N LEU A 4 -3.25 -16.05 -10.06
CA LEU A 4 -2.08 -15.42 -9.48
C LEU A 4 -1.47 -16.30 -8.39
N GLU A 5 -0.17 -16.60 -8.51
CA GLU A 5 0.59 -17.35 -7.51
C GLU A 5 1.32 -16.40 -6.57
N TYR A 6 0.89 -16.34 -5.31
CA TYR A 6 1.54 -15.51 -4.29
C TYR A 6 2.62 -16.28 -3.53
N THR A 7 3.83 -15.75 -3.52
CA THR A 7 4.93 -16.24 -2.68
C THR A 7 4.69 -15.92 -1.21
N GLU A 8 5.51 -16.50 -0.32
CA GLU A 8 5.45 -16.17 1.10
C GLU A 8 5.81 -14.70 1.38
N ASP A 9 6.72 -14.11 0.60
CA ASP A 9 7.07 -12.71 0.75
C ASP A 9 5.93 -11.79 0.31
N HIS A 10 5.16 -12.17 -0.71
CA HIS A 10 3.92 -11.49 -1.09
C HIS A 10 2.91 -11.49 0.07
N ARG A 11 2.75 -12.63 0.75
CA ARG A 11 1.83 -12.75 1.91
C ARG A 11 2.29 -11.89 3.08
N LYS A 12 3.59 -11.90 3.41
CA LYS A 12 4.16 -11.03 4.46
C LYS A 12 3.99 -9.55 4.13
N PHE A 13 4.25 -9.16 2.88
CA PHE A 13 4.06 -7.80 2.40
C PHE A 13 2.61 -7.36 2.57
N ARG A 14 1.65 -8.18 2.13
CA ARG A 14 0.21 -7.95 2.32
C ARG A 14 -0.16 -7.73 3.78
N GLN A 15 0.32 -8.58 4.68
CA GLN A 15 0.05 -8.44 6.11
C GLN A 15 0.66 -7.15 6.70
N ARG A 16 1.86 -6.76 6.24
CA ARG A 16 2.49 -5.51 6.65
C ARG A 16 1.69 -4.30 6.20
N LEU A 17 1.25 -4.30 4.94
CA LEU A 17 0.40 -3.25 4.37
C LEU A 17 -0.93 -3.14 5.12
N ARG A 18 -1.60 -4.26 5.39
CA ARG A 18 -2.85 -4.29 6.15
C ARG A 18 -2.72 -3.61 7.50
N ARG A 19 -1.72 -3.99 8.30
CA ARG A 19 -1.45 -3.37 9.60
C ARG A 19 -1.11 -1.89 9.49
N PHE A 20 -0.42 -1.49 8.42
CA PHE A 20 -0.13 -0.07 8.17
C PHE A 20 -1.41 0.70 7.88
N LEU A 21 -2.27 0.23 6.99
CA LEU A 21 -3.54 0.90 6.66
C LEU A 21 -4.43 1.04 7.90
N GLU A 22 -4.58 -0.03 8.68
CA GLU A 22 -5.38 -0.02 9.92
C GLU A 22 -4.91 1.02 10.94
N LYS A 23 -3.60 1.31 10.98
CA LYS A 23 -3.01 2.21 11.97
C LYS A 23 -2.84 3.65 11.47
N GLU A 24 -2.46 3.81 10.20
CA GLU A 24 -1.96 5.08 9.67
C GLU A 24 -2.89 5.71 8.62
N VAL A 25 -3.91 4.99 8.13
CA VAL A 25 -4.81 5.46 7.06
C VAL A 25 -6.28 5.42 7.50
N THR A 26 -6.83 4.22 7.75
CA THR A 26 -8.27 4.03 8.02
C THR A 26 -8.83 4.89 9.15
N PRO A 27 -8.13 5.13 10.28
CA PRO A 27 -8.64 6.00 11.35
C PRO A 27 -8.82 7.47 10.96
N TYR A 28 -8.19 7.91 9.87
CA TYR A 28 -8.16 9.31 9.44
C TYR A 28 -8.88 9.56 8.12
N ALA A 29 -9.35 8.50 7.45
CA ALA A 29 -9.93 8.57 6.10
C ALA A 29 -11.12 9.55 6.02
N ASP A 30 -12.09 9.47 6.93
CA ASP A 30 -13.27 10.34 6.94
C ASP A 30 -12.90 11.83 7.08
N GLU A 31 -11.85 12.14 7.85
CA GLU A 31 -11.35 13.51 8.00
C GLU A 31 -10.73 14.01 6.70
N TRP A 32 -9.92 13.17 6.04
CA TRP A 32 -9.25 13.50 4.79
C TRP A 32 -10.24 13.64 3.63
N GLU A 33 -11.26 12.79 3.57
CA GLU A 33 -12.36 12.90 2.61
C GLU A 33 -13.10 14.22 2.80
N LYS A 34 -13.46 14.57 4.04
CA LYS A 34 -14.13 15.84 4.34
C LYS A 34 -13.26 17.05 4.00
N ALA A 35 -11.94 16.94 4.19
CA ALA A 35 -10.98 17.99 3.82
C ALA A 35 -10.67 18.01 2.31
N GLY A 36 -11.05 16.97 1.57
CA GLY A 36 -10.74 16.79 0.15
C GLY A 36 -9.25 16.57 -0.14
N ILE A 37 -8.46 16.15 0.86
CA ILE A 37 -7.01 15.98 0.70
C ILE A 37 -6.43 14.95 1.66
N VAL A 38 -5.58 14.07 1.12
CA VAL A 38 -4.72 13.20 1.92
C VAL A 38 -3.45 13.96 2.30
N PRO A 39 -3.09 14.08 3.59
CA PRO A 39 -1.90 14.81 4.02
C PRO A 39 -0.61 14.26 3.42
N LYS A 40 0.32 15.15 3.05
CA LYS A 40 1.64 14.77 2.53
C LYS A 40 2.39 13.82 3.47
N THR A 41 2.23 14.01 4.78
CA THR A 41 2.86 13.15 5.80
C THR A 41 2.39 11.69 5.73
N ALA A 42 1.16 11.42 5.28
CA ALA A 42 0.69 10.05 5.06
C ALA A 42 1.45 9.39 3.90
N TRP A 43 1.65 10.12 2.79
CA TRP A 43 2.47 9.67 1.66
C TRP A 43 3.93 9.45 2.04
N GLU A 44 4.51 10.35 2.84
CA GLU A 44 5.89 10.21 3.34
C GLU A 44 6.04 8.95 4.20
N LYS A 45 5.09 8.67 5.10
CA LYS A 45 5.06 7.42 5.89
C LYS A 45 4.93 6.17 4.99
N MET A 46 4.06 6.22 3.99
CA MET A 46 3.84 5.11 3.07
C MET A 46 5.09 4.81 2.23
N GLY A 47 5.81 5.85 1.79
CA GLY A 47 7.10 5.74 1.12
C GLY A 47 8.17 5.14 2.02
N GLN A 48 8.35 5.65 3.24
CA GLN A 48 9.30 5.12 4.22
C GLN A 48 9.02 3.65 4.60
N ALA A 49 7.75 3.24 4.60
CA ALA A 49 7.34 1.87 4.85
C ALA A 49 7.50 0.94 3.63
N GLY A 50 7.93 1.46 2.48
CA GLY A 50 8.18 0.69 1.25
C GLY A 50 6.90 0.24 0.55
N PHE A 51 5.84 1.05 0.58
CA PHE A 51 4.56 0.76 -0.08
C PHE A 51 4.30 1.61 -1.33
N LEU A 52 5.22 2.51 -1.69
CA LEU A 52 5.15 3.29 -2.93
C LEU A 52 6.16 2.77 -3.94
N CYS A 53 5.79 2.82 -5.23
CA CYS A 53 6.69 2.47 -6.33
C CYS A 53 7.33 1.08 -6.18
N THR A 54 6.52 0.07 -5.83
CA THR A 54 7.00 -1.27 -5.44
C THR A 54 7.75 -2.01 -6.54
N GLU A 55 7.49 -1.72 -7.81
CA GLU A 55 8.18 -2.32 -8.96
C GLU A 55 9.46 -1.56 -9.36
N VAL A 56 9.64 -0.33 -8.87
CA VAL A 56 10.82 0.47 -9.21
C VAL A 56 12.06 -0.15 -8.56
N SER A 57 13.17 -0.20 -9.31
CA SER A 57 14.45 -0.72 -8.81
C SER A 57 14.90 0.01 -7.53
N SER A 58 15.58 -0.73 -6.66
CA SER A 58 16.23 -0.20 -5.46
C SER A 58 17.25 0.91 -5.74
N ASP A 59 17.87 0.92 -6.93
CA ASP A 59 18.81 1.98 -7.34
C ASP A 59 18.15 3.36 -7.39
N TYR A 60 16.82 3.40 -7.54
CA TYR A 60 16.00 4.61 -7.54
C TYR A 60 15.15 4.74 -6.27
N GLY A 61 15.41 3.93 -5.24
CA GLY A 61 14.70 3.96 -3.96
C GLY A 61 13.36 3.20 -3.94
N GLY A 62 13.06 2.39 -4.95
CA GLY A 62 11.91 1.48 -4.94
C GLY A 62 12.21 0.15 -4.27
N LEU A 63 11.22 -0.75 -4.24
CA LEU A 63 11.36 -2.07 -3.64
C LEU A 63 12.01 -3.11 -4.58
N GLY A 64 11.97 -2.89 -5.89
CA GLY A 64 12.43 -3.86 -6.90
C GLY A 64 11.59 -5.15 -6.94
N GLY A 65 10.33 -5.07 -6.50
CA GLY A 65 9.39 -6.19 -6.49
C GLY A 65 8.78 -6.45 -7.86
N ASP A 66 7.98 -7.51 -7.95
CA ASP A 66 7.20 -7.82 -9.14
C ASP A 66 5.82 -7.12 -9.13
N PHE A 67 5.07 -7.33 -10.21
CA PHE A 67 3.72 -6.79 -10.39
C PHE A 67 2.74 -7.17 -9.27
N LEU A 68 2.94 -8.32 -8.60
CA LEU A 68 2.01 -8.78 -7.56
C LEU A 68 2.06 -7.90 -6.31
N TYR A 69 3.17 -7.19 -6.06
CA TYR A 69 3.22 -6.19 -4.98
C TYR A 69 2.27 -5.02 -5.26
N SER A 70 2.21 -4.54 -6.50
CA SER A 70 1.28 -3.50 -6.92
C SER A 70 -0.17 -3.98 -6.85
N VAL A 71 -0.43 -5.23 -7.24
CA VAL A 71 -1.75 -5.87 -7.08
C VAL A 71 -2.17 -5.89 -5.61
N ILE A 72 -1.28 -6.31 -4.71
CA ILE A 72 -1.55 -6.32 -3.25
C ILE A 72 -1.87 -4.92 -2.73
N ILE A 73 -1.15 -3.89 -3.19
CA ILE A 73 -1.42 -2.50 -2.80
C ILE A 73 -2.86 -2.12 -3.13
N ILE A 74 -3.27 -2.33 -4.38
CA ILE A 74 -4.62 -1.98 -4.84
C ILE A 74 -5.70 -2.81 -4.14
N GLU A 75 -5.48 -4.11 -3.94
CA GLU A 75 -6.44 -4.97 -3.26
C GLU A 75 -6.67 -4.54 -1.81
N GLU A 76 -5.61 -4.23 -1.04
CA GLU A 76 -5.77 -3.83 0.36
C GLU A 76 -6.32 -2.41 0.52
N LEU A 77 -5.96 -1.48 -0.37
CA LEU A 77 -6.56 -0.15 -0.43
C LEU A 77 -8.07 -0.24 -0.74
N THR A 78 -8.45 -1.01 -1.76
CA THR A 78 -9.85 -1.21 -2.14
C THR A 78 -10.64 -1.89 -1.02
N ARG A 79 -10.06 -2.90 -0.34
CA ARG A 79 -10.69 -3.59 0.79
C ARG A 79 -11.05 -2.65 1.94
N THR A 80 -10.31 -1.55 2.10
CA THR A 80 -10.51 -0.55 3.16
C THR A 80 -11.23 0.72 2.67
N GLY A 81 -11.74 0.72 1.43
CA GLY A 81 -12.45 1.86 0.84
C GLY A 81 -11.53 3.02 0.44
N GLN A 82 -10.21 2.82 0.37
CA GLN A 82 -9.21 3.86 0.12
C GLN A 82 -8.77 3.87 -1.36
N ASN A 83 -9.72 3.91 -2.28
CA ASN A 83 -9.48 3.73 -3.71
C ASN A 83 -9.61 5.00 -4.56
N GLY A 84 -9.83 6.16 -3.94
CA GLY A 84 -9.85 7.48 -4.59
C GLY A 84 -11.15 8.23 -4.43
#